data_AF-A0A059X6H8-F1
#
_entry.id   AF-A0A059X6H8-F1
#
_cell.length_a   1.000
_cell.length_b   1.000
_cell.length_c   1.000
_cell.angle_alpha   90.00
_cell.angle_beta   90.00
_cell.angle_gamma   90.00
#
_symmetry.space_group_name_H-M   'P 1'
#
loop_
_entity.id
_entity.type
_entity.pdbx_description
1 polymer ?
#
loop_
_entity_poly.entity_id
_entity_poly.type
_entity_poly.pdbx_seq_one_letter_code
_entity_poly.pdbx_strand_id
1 'polypeptide(L)'
;MSKILVIDIETKPILSYHWGLFNQNISLEQIKEDGGILCVGAKWLGGKNCHFFSEWEHGQEGMLTATHALLSEADAVVGYNSTSFDIPRLRGRMVEHSLPPLPNLTEIDLLKTVRKLGLTSGKLAYVGPFLKIGRR
;
A
#
# COMPACT_ATOMS: atom_id res chain seq x y z
N MET A 1 -2.98 -2.90 25.55
CA MET A 1 -1.71 -3.16 24.84
C MET A 1 -1.90 -2.65 23.42
N SER A 2 -0.97 -1.86 22.87
CA SER A 2 -1.19 -1.18 21.58
C SER A 2 -1.21 -2.16 20.40
N LYS A 3 -2.17 -2.00 19.48
CA LYS A 3 -2.30 -2.78 18.25
C LYS A 3 -1.58 -2.07 17.11
N ILE A 4 -0.45 -2.64 16.69
CA ILE A 4 0.36 -2.09 15.61
C ILE A 4 0.19 -2.98 14.38
N LEU A 5 -0.33 -2.40 13.29
CA LEU A 5 -0.52 -3.09 12.03
C LEU A 5 0.66 -2.80 11.10
N VAL A 6 1.30 -3.82 10.54
CA VAL A 6 2.23 -3.68 9.41
C VAL A 6 1.45 -3.93 8.12
N ILE A 7 1.58 -3.06 7.13
CA ILE A 7 0.83 -3.14 5.88
C ILE A 7 1.71 -2.85 4.65
N ASP A 8 1.35 -3.48 3.54
CA ASP A 8 1.90 -3.28 2.21
C ASP A 8 0.81 -3.53 1.16
N ILE A 9 0.84 -2.81 0.04
CA ILE A 9 -0.11 -2.99 -1.07
C ILE A 9 0.62 -3.25 -2.39
N GLU A 10 -0.05 -3.94 -3.30
CA GLU A 10 0.34 -4.00 -4.70
C GLU A 10 -0.75 -3.36 -5.57
N THR A 11 -0.34 -2.71 -6.66
CA THR A 11 -1.27 -1.94 -7.52
C THR A 11 -1.26 -2.42 -8.96
N LYS A 12 -2.42 -2.40 -9.61
CA LYS A 12 -2.52 -2.64 -11.06
C LYS A 12 -2.10 -1.40 -11.84
N PRO A 13 -1.44 -1.59 -13.00
CA PRO A 13 -1.14 -0.48 -13.88
C PRO A 13 -2.42 0.15 -14.42
N ILE A 14 -2.32 1.43 -14.81
CA ILE A 14 -3.33 2.06 -15.66
C ILE A 14 -3.23 1.41 -17.05
N LEU A 15 -4.36 1.01 -17.62
CA LEU A 15 -4.42 0.49 -18.98
C LEU A 15 -4.78 1.62 -19.95
N SER A 16 -3.96 1.82 -20.97
CA SER A 16 -4.24 2.72 -22.09
C SER A 16 -3.72 2.12 -23.39
N TYR A 17 -4.33 2.49 -24.52
CA TYR A 17 -3.90 2.07 -25.85
C TYR A 17 -3.21 3.22 -26.58
N HIS A 18 -2.04 2.96 -27.13
CA HIS A 18 -1.23 3.95 -27.84
C HIS A 18 -0.47 3.31 -29.00
N TRP A 19 -0.16 4.10 -30.03
CA TRP A 19 0.54 3.63 -31.22
C TRP A 19 2.06 3.77 -31.14
N GLY A 20 2.54 4.81 -30.45
CA GLY A 20 3.96 5.11 -30.29
C GLY A 20 4.53 4.63 -28.96
N LEU A 21 5.84 4.37 -28.91
CA LEU A 21 6.54 3.94 -27.69
C LEU A 21 7.20 5.09 -26.91
N PHE A 22 7.53 6.22 -27.58
CA PHE A 22 8.33 7.30 -27.00
C PHE A 22 7.53 8.60 -26.87
N ASN A 23 7.76 9.36 -25.78
CA ASN A 23 7.18 10.68 -25.52
C ASN A 23 5.64 10.75 -25.69
N GLN A 24 4.92 9.71 -25.26
CA GLN A 24 3.46 9.72 -25.24
C GLN A 24 2.99 10.40 -23.94
N ASN A 25 2.25 11.49 -24.05
CA ASN A 25 1.49 12.04 -22.92
C ASN A 25 0.09 11.43 -22.97
N ILE A 26 -0.35 10.83 -21.86
CA ILE A 26 -1.65 10.14 -21.79
C ILE A 26 -2.64 11.06 -21.09
N SER A 27 -3.67 11.52 -21.82
CA SER A 27 -4.79 12.28 -21.24
C SER A 27 -5.79 11.36 -20.53
N LEU A 28 -6.69 11.93 -19.72
CA LEU A 28 -7.68 11.15 -18.97
C LEU A 28 -8.61 10.35 -19.89
N GLU A 29 -8.96 10.90 -21.06
CA GLU A 29 -9.84 10.27 -22.04
C GLU A 29 -9.20 9.05 -22.72
N GLN A 30 -7.87 8.93 -22.63
CA GLN A 30 -7.11 7.80 -23.17
C GLN A 30 -6.96 6.64 -22.17
N ILE A 31 -7.40 6.83 -20.92
CA ILE A 31 -7.41 5.77 -19.91
C ILE A 31 -8.56 4.82 -20.24
N LYS A 32 -8.20 3.57 -20.58
CA LYS A 32 -9.18 2.51 -20.84
C LYS A 32 -9.67 1.88 -19.54
N GLU A 33 -8.74 1.60 -18.63
CA GLU A 33 -9.02 1.14 -17.28
C GLU A 33 -8.11 1.91 -16.33
N ASP A 34 -8.71 2.47 -15.27
CA ASP A 34 -7.94 3.07 -14.20
C ASP A 34 -7.11 1.99 -13.48
N GLY A 35 -6.04 2.42 -12.83
CA GLY A 35 -5.27 1.55 -11.95
C GLY A 35 -6.10 1.11 -10.74
N GLY A 36 -5.44 0.63 -9.70
CA GLY A 36 -6.15 0.21 -8.50
C GLY A 36 -5.28 -0.62 -7.58
N ILE A 37 -5.87 -1.05 -6.47
CA ILE A 37 -5.23 -1.98 -5.55
C ILE A 37 -5.46 -3.40 -6.10
N LEU A 38 -4.40 -4.18 -6.29
CA LEU A 38 -4.48 -5.59 -6.66
C LEU A 38 -4.63 -6.48 -5.42
N CYS A 39 -3.81 -6.21 -4.41
CA CYS A 39 -3.86 -6.93 -3.14
C CYS A 39 -3.28 -6.10 -1.99
N VAL A 40 -3.60 -6.54 -0.78
CA VAL A 40 -3.14 -5.98 0.49
C VAL A 40 -2.58 -7.11 1.34
N GLY A 41 -1.33 -6.96 1.76
CA GLY A 41 -0.70 -7.79 2.79
C GLY A 41 -0.69 -7.04 4.13
N ALA A 42 -1.20 -7.65 5.18
CA ALA A 42 -1.21 -7.04 6.51
C ALA A 42 -0.87 -8.02 7.62
N LYS A 43 -0.25 -7.53 8.69
CA LYS A 43 0.15 -8.35 9.83
C LYS A 43 0.17 -7.54 11.13
N TRP A 44 -0.46 -8.04 12.17
CA TRP A 44 -0.30 -7.49 13.52
C TRP A 44 1.11 -7.75 14.05
N LEU A 45 1.77 -6.70 14.57
CA LEU A 45 3.09 -6.81 15.16
C LEU A 45 3.06 -7.79 16.35
N GLY A 46 4.01 -8.72 16.38
CA GLY A 46 4.05 -9.80 17.38
C GLY A 46 3.10 -10.97 17.11
N GLY A 47 2.16 -10.81 16.16
CA GLY A 47 1.30 -11.89 15.68
C GLY A 47 2.03 -12.87 14.76
N LYS A 48 1.52 -14.10 14.67
CA LYS A 48 2.02 -15.11 13.72
C LYS A 48 1.30 -15.06 12.37
N ASN A 49 0.02 -14.71 12.37
CA ASN A 49 -0.83 -14.77 11.20
C ASN A 49 -0.66 -13.53 10.32
N CYS A 50 -0.63 -13.75 9.00
CA CYS A 50 -0.74 -12.70 8.01
C CYS A 50 -2.16 -12.69 7.45
N HIS A 51 -2.66 -11.49 7.18
CA HIS A 51 -3.87 -11.25 6.40
C HIS A 51 -3.45 -10.95 4.97
N PHE A 52 -4.14 -11.57 4.01
CA PHE A 52 -3.96 -11.32 2.60
C PHE A 52 -5.33 -11.16 1.96
N PHE A 53 -5.53 -10.03 1.29
CA PHE A 53 -6.77 -9.72 0.58
C PHE A 53 -6.42 -9.34 -0.85
N SER A 54 -7.24 -9.73 -1.81
CA SER A 54 -6.94 -9.52 -3.23
C SER A 54 -8.20 -9.29 -4.06
N GLU A 55 -8.04 -8.57 -5.16
CA GLU A 55 -9.13 -8.30 -6.11
C GLU A 55 -9.73 -9.59 -6.69
N TRP A 56 -8.91 -10.62 -6.98
CA TRP A 56 -9.39 -11.85 -7.62
C TRP A 56 -10.10 -12.83 -6.68
N GLU A 57 -9.81 -12.79 -5.37
CA GLU A 57 -10.42 -13.68 -4.39
C GLU A 57 -11.55 -12.99 -3.62
N HIS A 58 -11.40 -11.70 -3.33
CA HIS A 58 -12.30 -10.95 -2.45
C HIS A 58 -13.11 -9.86 -3.19
N GLY A 59 -12.79 -9.58 -4.45
CA GLY A 59 -13.25 -8.38 -5.15
C GLY A 59 -12.65 -7.10 -4.55
N GLN A 60 -12.83 -5.97 -5.24
CA GLN A 60 -12.36 -4.66 -4.76
C GLN A 60 -13.01 -4.28 -3.43
N GLU A 61 -14.35 -4.32 -3.35
CA GLU A 61 -15.09 -3.91 -2.17
C GLU A 61 -14.79 -4.78 -0.94
N GLY A 62 -14.73 -6.10 -1.11
CA GLY A 62 -14.41 -7.03 -0.02
C GLY A 62 -13.00 -6.84 0.51
N MET A 63 -12.02 -6.69 -0.38
CA MET A 63 -10.63 -6.38 -0.03
C MET A 63 -10.52 -5.05 0.74
N LEU A 64 -11.16 -3.99 0.25
CA LEU A 64 -11.12 -2.67 0.87
C LEU A 64 -11.85 -2.64 2.22
N THR A 65 -12.99 -3.34 2.32
CA THR A 65 -13.75 -3.45 3.58
C THR A 65 -12.94 -4.17 4.66
N ALA A 66 -12.32 -5.30 4.32
CA ALA A 66 -11.48 -6.04 5.25
C ALA A 66 -10.24 -5.24 5.66
N THR A 67 -9.61 -4.54 4.72
CA THR A 67 -8.47 -3.65 4.99
C THR A 67 -8.88 -2.46 5.87
N HIS A 68 -10.03 -1.85 5.59
CA HIS A 68 -10.59 -0.77 6.39
C HIS A 68 -10.82 -1.19 7.85
N ALA A 69 -11.36 -2.39 8.07
CA ALA A 69 -11.57 -2.94 9.41
C ALA A 69 -10.24 -3.07 10.19
N LEU A 70 -9.19 -3.62 9.57
CA LEU A 70 -7.87 -3.72 10.21
C LEU A 70 -7.27 -2.36 10.54
N LEU A 71 -7.33 -1.40 9.60
CA LEU A 71 -6.81 -0.06 9.81
C LEU A 71 -7.59 0.71 10.88
N SER A 72 -8.90 0.48 10.98
CA SER A 72 -9.75 1.10 12.00
C SER A 72 -9.50 0.57 13.41
N GLU A 73 -9.00 -0.66 13.53
CA GLU A 73 -8.63 -1.29 14.80
C GLU A 73 -7.21 -0.93 15.25
N ALA A 74 -6.35 -0.44 14.34
CA ALA A 74 -4.94 -0.19 14.61
C ALA A 74 -4.74 1.14 15.38
N ASP A 75 -3.95 1.09 16.46
CA ASP A 75 -3.47 2.29 17.15
C ASP A 75 -2.37 3.00 16.34
N ALA A 76 -1.57 2.21 15.60
CA ALA A 76 -0.54 2.68 14.69
C ALA A 76 -0.37 1.74 13.49
N VAL A 77 0.05 2.31 12.37
CA VAL A 77 0.27 1.59 11.11
C VAL A 77 1.70 1.78 10.66
N VAL A 78 2.41 0.67 10.44
CA VAL A 78 3.78 0.62 9.95
C VAL A 78 3.76 0.22 8.48
N GLY A 79 4.49 0.95 7.65
CA GLY A 79 4.71 0.56 6.26
C GLY A 79 6.00 1.15 5.73
N TYR A 80 6.30 0.87 4.45
CA TYR A 80 7.49 1.38 3.78
C TYR A 80 7.07 2.33 2.66
N ASN A 81 7.26 3.63 2.83
CA ASN A 81 6.71 4.68 1.95
C ASN A 81 5.17 4.82 2.02
N SER A 82 4.54 4.21 3.03
CA SER A 82 3.08 4.07 3.11
C SER A 82 2.32 5.39 3.27
N THR A 83 2.91 6.39 3.93
CA THR A 83 2.27 7.70 4.07
C THR A 83 2.07 8.40 2.73
N SER A 84 2.96 8.18 1.77
CA SER A 84 2.87 8.84 0.45
C SER A 84 2.31 7.94 -0.66
N PHE A 85 2.15 6.64 -0.38
CA PHE A 85 1.83 5.65 -1.42
C PHE A 85 0.60 4.81 -1.04
N ASP A 86 0.72 3.98 -0.01
CA ASP A 86 -0.30 2.99 0.38
C ASP A 86 -1.57 3.65 0.93
N ILE A 87 -1.43 4.45 1.99
CA ILE A 87 -2.57 5.05 2.70
C ILE A 87 -3.37 5.99 1.79
N PRO A 88 -2.75 6.88 0.98
CA PRO A 88 -3.51 7.72 0.04
C PRO A 88 -4.30 6.91 -1.00
N ARG A 89 -3.72 5.83 -1.54
CA ARG A 89 -4.44 4.98 -2.52
C ARG A 89 -5.59 4.23 -1.87
N LEU A 90 -5.37 3.65 -0.69
CA LEU A 90 -6.44 2.98 0.06
C LEU A 90 -7.57 3.95 0.37
N ARG A 91 -7.27 5.15 0.89
CA ARG A 91 -8.29 6.19 1.15
C ARG A 91 -9.09 6.54 -0.12
N GLY A 92 -8.40 6.76 -1.24
CA GLY A 92 -9.06 7.08 -2.51
C GLY A 92 -10.05 5.98 -2.93
N ARG A 93 -9.60 4.72 -2.92
CA ARG A 93 -10.47 3.57 -3.28
C ARG A 93 -11.59 3.31 -2.26
N MET A 94 -11.35 3.56 -0.98
CA MET A 94 -12.39 3.46 0.05
C MET A 94 -13.51 4.49 -0.19
N VAL A 95 -13.16 5.71 -0.62
CA VAL A 95 -14.16 6.73 -0.99
C VAL A 95 -14.97 6.30 -2.21
N GLU A 96 -14.33 5.72 -3.24
CA GLU A 96 -15.04 5.19 -4.42
C GLU A 96 -16.08 4.13 -4.05
N HIS A 97 -15.81 3.33 -3.02
CA HIS A 97 -16.72 2.32 -2.49
C HIS A 97 -17.62 2.79 -1.33
N SER A 98 -17.71 4.11 -1.09
CA SER A 98 -18.54 4.71 -0.03
C SER A 98 -18.26 4.15 1.38
N LEU A 99 -17.03 3.68 1.62
CA LEU A 99 -16.61 3.27 2.95
C LEU A 99 -16.41 4.51 3.85
N PRO A 100 -16.65 4.39 5.15
CA PRO A 100 -16.42 5.50 6.08
C PRO A 100 -14.95 5.94 6.04
N PRO A 101 -14.67 7.22 6.36
CA PRO A 101 -13.30 7.69 6.41
C PRO A 101 -12.52 6.93 7.48
N LEU A 102 -11.30 6.51 7.13
CA LEU A 102 -10.36 5.94 8.09
C LEU A 102 -10.15 6.91 9.26
N PRO A 103 -9.93 6.39 10.49
CA PRO A 103 -9.55 7.24 11.60
C PRO A 103 -8.21 7.95 11.32
N ASN A 104 -7.89 8.93 12.17
CA ASN A 104 -6.56 9.54 12.17
C ASN A 104 -5.53 8.49 12.59
N LEU A 105 -4.87 7.88 11.60
CA LEU A 105 -3.87 6.84 11.80
C LEU A 105 -2.57 7.45 12.33
N THR A 106 -2.00 6.84 13.36
CA THR A 106 -0.59 7.08 13.70
C THR A 106 0.28 6.33 12.70
N GLU A 107 0.76 7.03 11.68
CA GLU A 107 1.54 6.43 10.59
C GLU A 107 3.05 6.41 10.89
N ILE A 108 3.63 5.21 10.91
CA ILE A 108 5.06 4.94 11.09
C ILE A 108 5.64 4.52 9.74
N ASP A 109 6.09 5.49 8.95
CA ASP A 109 6.70 5.26 7.64
C ASP A 109 8.21 5.02 7.77
N LEU A 110 8.63 3.78 7.52
CA LEU A 110 10.02 3.35 7.65
C LEU A 110 10.95 4.03 6.64
N LEU A 111 10.47 4.46 5.47
CA LEU A 111 11.31 5.14 4.48
C LEU A 111 11.80 6.49 5.02
N LYS A 112 10.98 7.19 5.81
CA LYS A 112 11.37 8.45 6.46
C LYS A 112 12.54 8.24 7.42
N THR A 113 12.56 7.11 8.12
CA THR A 113 13.68 6.74 9.01
C THR A 113 14.91 6.36 8.20
N VAL A 114 14.76 5.53 7.17
CA VAL A 114 15.86 5.11 6.28
C VAL A 114 16.56 6.30 5.62
N ARG A 115 15.81 7.32 5.17
CA ARG A 115 16.38 8.51 4.53
C ARG A 115 17.35 9.28 5.43
N LYS A 116 17.23 9.15 6.76
CA LYS A 116 18.15 9.78 7.73
C LYS A 116 19.49 9.04 7.86
N LEU A 117 19.61 7.82 7.33
CA LEU A 117 20.80 6.99 7.44
C LEU A 117 21.87 7.30 6.38
N GLY A 118 21.56 8.09 5.35
CA GLY A 118 22.53 8.45 4.30
C GLY A 118 22.98 7.27 3.43
N LEU A 119 22.17 6.23 3.27
CA LEU A 119 22.49 5.07 2.43
C LEU A 119 22.44 5.42 0.94
N THR A 120 23.20 4.69 0.12
CA THR A 120 23.23 4.83 -1.35
C THR A 120 21.85 4.70 -1.98
N SER A 121 20.98 3.86 -1.43
CA SER A 121 19.59 3.74 -1.86
C SER A 121 18.66 3.51 -0.68
N GLY A 122 17.53 4.21 -0.68
CA GLY A 122 16.42 3.98 0.25
C GLY A 122 15.40 2.97 -0.25
N LYS A 123 15.71 2.16 -1.27
CA LYS A 123 14.81 1.09 -1.70
C LYS A 123 14.86 -0.06 -0.71
N LEU A 124 13.72 -0.68 -0.40
CA LEU A 124 13.65 -1.82 0.51
C LEU A 124 14.59 -2.97 0.07
N ALA A 125 14.71 -3.20 -1.24
CA ALA A 125 15.63 -4.17 -1.85
C ALA A 125 17.12 -3.90 -1.56
N TYR A 126 17.50 -2.65 -1.28
CA TYR A 126 18.85 -2.27 -0.84
C TYR A 126 18.98 -2.36 0.69
N VAL A 127 18.00 -1.80 1.40
CA VAL A 127 18.03 -1.66 2.86
C VAL A 127 17.94 -2.98 3.60
N GLY A 128 17.07 -3.90 3.17
CA GLY A 128 16.91 -5.21 3.80
C GLY A 128 18.23 -5.99 3.88
N PRO A 129 18.91 -6.24 2.75
CA PRO A 129 20.23 -6.89 2.74
C PRO A 129 21.29 -6.11 3.52
N PHE A 130 21.32 -4.78 3.41
CA PHE A 130 22.26 -3.94 4.16
C PHE A 130 22.12 -4.12 5.68
N LEU A 131 20.88 -4.18 6.18
CA LEU A 131 20.58 -4.42 7.59
C LEU A 131 20.56 -5.92 7.97
N LYS A 132 20.82 -6.82 7.01
CA LYS A 132 20.76 -8.28 7.19
C LYS A 132 19.39 -8.77 7.68
N ILE A 133 18.32 -8.16 7.19
CA ILE A 133 16.93 -8.53 7.49
C ILE A 133 16.17 -8.86 6.21
N GLY A 134 15.13 -9.70 6.33
CA GLY A 134 14.21 -9.99 5.21
C GLY A 134 14.70 -11.01 4.18
N ARG A 135 15.94 -11.51 4.28
CA ARG A 135 16.35 -12.75 3.60
C ARG A 135 16.27 -13.92 4.58
N ARG A 136 15.64 -15.01 4.14
CA ARG A 136 16.01 -16.36 4.59
C ARG A 136 17.18 -16.84 3.74
#